data_AF-A0AAU0RMQ3-F1
#
_entry.id   AF-A0AAU0RMQ3-F1
#
_cell.length_a   1.000
_cell.length_b   1.000
_cell.length_c   1.000
_cell.angle_alpha   90.00
_cell.angle_beta   90.00
_cell.angle_gamma   90.00
#
_symmetry.space_group_name_H-M   'P 1'
#
loop_
_entity.id
_entity.type
_entity.pdbx_description
1 polymer ?
#
loop_
_entity_poly.entity_id
_entity_poly.type
_entity_poly.pdbx_seq_one_letter_code
_entity_poly.pdbx_strand_id
1 'polypeptide(L)' 'MRIDEESDYAYHVEEKEHQFLKIDAQFYRKNEIWRHKILKFQSGKVVETELVTKNFARVTYTSESYAEG' A
#
# COMPACT_ATOMS: atom_id res chain seq x y z
N MET A 1 12.27 16.85 -22.74
CA MET A 1 10.80 16.80 -22.76
C MET A 1 10.32 17.59 -21.55
N ARG A 2 9.85 18.84 -21.74
CA ARG A 2 9.24 19.62 -20.65
C ARG A 2 7.74 19.36 -20.74
N ILE A 3 7.18 18.76 -19.71
CA ILE A 3 5.73 18.73 -19.51
C ILE A 3 5.36 20.09 -18.94
N ASP A 4 4.58 20.86 -19.70
CA ASP A 4 4.12 22.21 -19.35
C ASP A 4 2.73 22.17 -18.69
N GLU A 5 2.06 21.02 -18.72
CA GLU A 5 0.69 20.84 -18.21
C GLU A 5 0.72 20.14 -16.85
N GLU A 6 0.25 20.86 -15.82
CA GLU A 6 0.08 20.28 -14.49
C GLU A 6 -1.09 19.30 -14.49
N SER A 7 -0.85 18.05 -14.10
CA SER A 7 -1.92 17.05 -13.98
C SER A 7 -2.99 17.48 -12.96
N ASP A 8 -4.26 17.43 -13.37
CA ASP A 8 -5.44 17.68 -12.53
C ASP A 8 -5.59 16.72 -11.34
N TYR A 9 -4.87 15.60 -11.38
CA TYR A 9 -4.94 14.54 -10.39
C TYR A 9 -3.71 14.49 -9.50
N ALA A 10 -3.95 14.24 -8.21
CA ALA A 10 -2.96 13.80 -7.24
C ALA A 10 -3.20 12.32 -6.91
N TYR A 11 -2.17 11.64 -6.42
CA TYR A 11 -2.26 10.25 -5.98
C TYR A 11 -1.76 10.12 -4.55
N HIS A 12 -2.52 9.43 -3.71
CA HIS A 12 -2.12 9.04 -2.36
C HIS A 12 -2.03 7.52 -2.30
N VAL A 13 -0.90 6.99 -1.86
CA VAL A 13 -0.69 5.55 -1.69
C VAL A 13 -0.67 5.25 -0.20
N GLU A 14 -1.51 4.32 0.22
CA GLU A 14 -1.57 3.86 1.61
C GLU A 14 -1.39 2.35 1.71
N GLU A 15 -0.83 1.92 2.83
CA GLU A 15 -0.66 0.52 3.19
C GLU A 15 -1.76 0.11 4.17
N LYS A 16 -2.41 -1.03 3.90
CA LYS A 16 -3.44 -1.62 4.77
C LYS A 16 -3.08 -3.06 5.13
N GLU A 17 -3.73 -3.57 6.17
CA GLU A 17 -3.62 -4.97 6.59
C GLU A 17 -2.17 -5.43 6.82
N HIS A 18 -1.29 -4.52 7.27
CA HIS A 18 0.09 -4.85 7.56
C HIS A 18 0.15 -5.84 8.70
N GLN A 19 0.62 -7.06 8.41
CA GLN A 19 0.78 -8.10 9.41
C GLN A 19 2.02 -8.94 9.14
N PHE A 20 2.73 -9.27 10.22
CA PHE A 20 3.72 -10.33 10.21
C PHE A 20 3.10 -11.63 10.73
N LEU A 21 3.44 -12.72 10.06
CA LEU A 21 2.98 -14.06 10.38
C LEU A 21 4.19 -14.96 10.58
N LYS A 22 4.15 -15.79 11.61
CA LYS A 22 5.08 -16.91 11.76
C LYS A 22 4.34 -18.18 11.40
N ILE A 23 4.81 -18.85 10.35
CA ILE A 23 4.28 -20.13 9.88
C ILE A 23 5.46 -21.10 9.93
N ASP A 24 5.32 -22.14 10.77
CA ASP A 24 6.41 -23.04 11.13
C ASP A 24 7.64 -22.29 11.69
N ALA A 25 8.80 -22.45 11.04
CA ALA A 25 10.06 -21.79 11.38
C ALA A 25 10.34 -20.54 10.52
N GLN A 26 9.36 -20.10 9.72
CA GLN A 26 9.55 -19.02 8.75
C GLN A 26 8.64 -17.82 9.04
N PHE A 27 9.14 -16.64 8.71
CA PHE A 27 8.42 -15.39 8.88
C PHE A 27 7.90 -14.89 7.53
N TYR A 28 6.69 -14.38 7.53
CA TYR A 28 6.02 -13.80 6.38
C TYR A 28 5.52 -12.42 6.73
N ARG A 29 5.53 -11.52 5.75
CA ARG A 29 4.84 -10.24 5.81
C ARG A 29 3.73 -10.24 4.78
N LYS A 30 2.55 -9.80 5.20
CA LYS A 30 1.48 -9.45 4.29
C LYS A 30 1.07 -8.00 4.48
N ASN A 31 0.72 -7.36 3.38
CA ASN A 31 0.18 -6.02 3.36
C ASN A 31 -0.53 -5.77 2.02
N GLU A 32 -1.51 -4.89 2.03
CA GLU A 32 -2.19 -4.43 0.83
C GLU A 32 -1.73 -3.01 0.50
N ILE A 33 -1.46 -2.75 -0.77
CA ILE A 33 -1.14 -1.40 -1.26
C ILE A 33 -2.36 -0.85 -1.98
N TRP A 34 -2.86 0.27 -1.49
CA TRP A 34 -4.01 0.96 -2.02
C TRP A 34 -3.61 2.31 -2.60
N ARG A 35 -4.26 2.72 -3.69
CA ARG A 35 -4.03 4.01 -4.32
C ARG A 35 -5.33 4.78 -4.43
N HIS A 36 -5.31 6.02 -3.98
CA HIS A 36 -6.38 6.98 -4.10
C HIS A 36 -6.03 8.00 -5.17
N LYS A 37 -6.88 8.11 -6.19
CA LYS A 37 -6.81 9.19 -7.17
C LYS A 37 -7.64 10.35 -6.66
N ILE A 38 -7.03 11.53 -6.59
CA ILE A 38 -7.56 12.72 -5.95
C ILE A 38 -7.65 13.85 -6.97
N LEU A 39 -8.79 14.55 -7.04
CA LEU A 39 -8.91 15.77 -7.83
C LEU A 39 -8.36 16.97 -7.05
N LYS A 40 -7.35 17.65 -7.62
CA LYS A 40 -6.73 18.81 -6.96
C LYS A 40 -7.69 20.00 -6.83
N PHE A 41 -8.52 20.23 -7.85
CA PHE A 41 -9.40 21.40 -7.93
C PHE A 41 -10.74 21.24 -7.19
N GLN A 42 -11.12 20.03 -6.79
CA GLN A 42 -12.34 19.78 -5.99
C GLN A 42 -12.00 19.47 -4.53
N SER A 43 -11.24 20.36 -3.89
CA SER A 43 -10.89 20.26 -2.46
C SER A 43 -10.26 18.92 -2.06
N GLY A 44 -9.51 18.28 -2.96
CA GLY A 44 -8.90 16.99 -2.69
C GLY A 44 -9.89 15.81 -2.66
N LYS A 45 -11.01 15.88 -3.37
CA LYS A 45 -11.97 14.78 -3.48
C LYS A 45 -11.31 13.53 -4.08
N VAL A 46 -11.41 12.39 -3.37
CA VAL A 46 -11.04 11.08 -3.90
C VAL A 46 -12.08 10.66 -4.94
N VAL A 47 -11.62 10.42 -6.17
CA VAL A 47 -12.47 9.98 -7.29
C VAL A 47 -12.36 8.50 -7.60
N GLU A 48 -11.25 7.88 -7.19
CA GLU A 48 -11.01 6.47 -7.39
C GLU A 48 -10.16 5.94 -6.25
N THR A 49 -10.47 4.73 -5.80
CA THR A 49 -9.67 3.96 -4.86
C THR A 49 -9.51 2.59 -5.45
N GLU A 50 -8.27 2.18 -5.66
CA GLU A 50 -7.94 0.88 -6.23
C GLU A 50 -6.96 0.13 -5.32
N LEU A 51 -7.14 -1.18 -5.27
CA LEU A 51 -6.16 -2.10 -4.70
C LEU A 51 -5.11 -2.38 -5.78
N VAL A 52 -3.88 -1.89 -5.54
CA VAL A 52 -2.78 -2.04 -6.49
C VAL A 52 -2.16 -3.42 -6.39
N THR A 53 -1.92 -3.90 -5.17
CA THR A 53 -1.35 -5.24 -4.94
C THR A 53 -1.66 -5.75 -3.54
N LYS A 54 -1.74 -7.08 -3.42
CA LYS A 54 -1.72 -7.81 -2.14
C LYS A 54 -0.39 -8.53 -2.04
N ASN A 55 0.46 -8.07 -1.13
CA ASN A 55 1.76 -8.69 -0.90
C ASN A 55 1.61 -9.80 0.15
N PHE A 56 2.22 -10.95 -0.13
CA PHE A 56 2.45 -12.02 0.84
C PHE A 56 3.82 -12.62 0.54
N ALA A 57 4.81 -12.27 1.35
CA ALA A 57 6.20 -12.63 1.07
C ALA A 57 6.92 -13.13 2.32
N ARG A 58 7.80 -14.12 2.13
CA ARG A 58 8.70 -14.57 3.20
C ARG A 58 9.74 -13.51 3.49
N VAL A 59 9.97 -13.23 4.76
CA VAL A 59 11.02 -12.33 5.25
C VAL A 59 12.07 -13.13 6.02
N THR A 60 13.32 -12.69 5.95
CA THR A 60 14.46 -13.34 6.62
C THR A 60 14.80 -12.72 7.97
N TYR A 61 14.04 -11.71 8.40
CA TYR A 61 14.20 -11.05 9.69
C TYR A 61 13.02 -11.37 10.61
N THR A 62 13.28 -11.34 11.91
CA THR A 62 12.25 -11.50 12.95
C THR A 62 11.63 -10.15 13.27
N SER A 63 10.32 -10.00 13.11
CA SER A 63 9.58 -8.84 13.61
C SER A 63 9.39 -8.95 15.13
N GLU A 64 9.38 -7.83 15.85
CA GLU A 64 9.07 -7.79 17.28
C GLU A 64 7.60 -8.14 17.55
N SER A 65 6.72 -7.93 16.56
CA SER A 65 5.30 -8.27 16.60
C SER A 65 4.93 -9.10 15.38
N TYR A 66 4.51 -10.34 15.62
CA TYR A 66 3.94 -11.25 14.62
C TYR A 66 2.82 -12.07 15.25
N ALA A 67 1.86 -12.50 14.42
CA ALA A 67 0.87 -13.49 14.83
C ALA A 67 1.37 -14.90 14.51
N GLU A 68 1.12 -15.86 15.41
CA GLU A 68 1.31 -17.28 15.13
C GLU A 68 0.10 -17.80 14.35
N GLY A 69 0.38 -18.42 13.19
CA GLY A 69 -0.62 -19.01 12.29
C GLY A 69 -0.84 -20.48 12.52
#